data_AF-A0A7Y7X791-F1
#
_entry.id   AF-A0A7Y7X791-F1
#
_cell.length_a   1.000
_cell.length_b   1.000
_cell.length_c   1.000
_cell.angle_alpha   90.00
_cell.angle_beta   90.00
_cell.angle_gamma   90.00
#
_symmetry.space_group_name_H-M   'P 1'
#
loop_
_entity.id
_entity.type
_entity.pdbx_description
1 polymer ?
#
loop_
_entity_poly.entity_id
_entity_poly.type
_entity_poly.pdbx_seq_one_letter_code
_entity_poly.pdbx_strand_id
1 'polypeptide(L)'
;MKLYEIVFSGESLPGASPDQVRSNLARLFQADAQRIELLFSGRRLVLKSNLDGAAAEKYRATIERAGALVTVVEMPVEEIEMTALASVPGGAPVAPRDAYMAAFSGVDAPDFGIAEVGSDMQDAKPEPVALALDLSAFSVAPVGADMGQLPAAPAGAVPDISHLSLS
;
A
#
# COMPACT_ATOMS: atom_id res chain seq x y z
N MET A 1 29.09 -4.42 -6.07
CA MET A 1 29.26 -5.19 -4.81
C MET A 1 28.09 -6.15 -4.72
N LYS A 2 28.33 -7.43 -4.39
CA LYS A 2 27.28 -8.45 -4.37
C LYS A 2 26.43 -8.30 -3.11
N LEU A 3 25.12 -8.16 -3.30
CA LEU A 3 24.14 -8.09 -2.22
C LEU A 3 23.52 -9.47 -2.01
N TYR A 4 23.38 -9.87 -0.76
CA TYR A 4 22.87 -11.17 -0.36
C TYR A 4 21.57 -10.98 0.42
N GLU A 5 20.67 -11.94 0.26
CA GLU A 5 19.48 -12.05 1.10
C GLU A 5 19.46 -13.39 1.81
N ILE A 6 18.81 -13.40 2.98
CA ILE A 6 18.69 -14.60 3.81
C ILE A 6 17.24 -15.05 3.75
N VAL A 7 17.05 -16.20 3.13
CA VAL A 7 15.74 -16.84 2.98
C VAL A 7 15.66 -18.00 3.95
N PHE A 8 14.59 -18.03 4.73
CA PHE A 8 14.25 -19.17 5.59
C PHE A 8 13.11 -19.96 4.95
N SER A 9 13.33 -21.27 4.79
CA SER A 9 12.41 -22.22 4.15
C SER A 9 11.51 -22.95 5.14
N GLY A 10 11.54 -22.61 6.43
CA GLY A 10 10.73 -23.27 7.45
C GLY A 10 11.29 -24.61 7.94
N GLU A 11 12.48 -25.00 7.48
CA GLU A 11 13.15 -26.24 7.90
C GLU A 11 13.96 -26.02 9.19
N SER A 12 13.60 -26.74 10.25
CA SER A 12 14.38 -26.83 11.49
C SER A 12 15.29 -28.05 11.48
N LEU A 13 16.46 -27.93 12.11
CA LEU A 13 17.42 -29.02 12.23
C LEU A 13 16.86 -30.18 13.08
N PRO A 14 17.13 -31.45 12.71
CA PRO A 14 16.68 -32.62 13.48
C PRO A 14 17.36 -32.64 14.85
N GLY A 15 16.58 -32.36 15.90
CA GLY A 15 17.06 -32.34 17.29
C GLY A 15 16.78 -31.06 18.06
N ALA A 16 16.35 -29.98 17.40
CA ALA A 16 15.92 -28.75 18.05
C ALA A 16 14.38 -28.70 18.15
N SER A 17 13.85 -28.41 19.34
CA SER A 17 12.39 -28.29 19.51
C SER A 17 11.86 -27.09 18.71
N PRO A 18 10.75 -27.26 17.96
CA PRO A 18 10.21 -26.21 17.10
C PRO A 18 9.92 -24.93 17.89
N ASP A 19 9.49 -25.05 19.15
CA ASP A 19 9.20 -23.91 20.02
C ASP A 19 10.46 -23.13 20.44
N GLN A 20 11.59 -23.81 20.67
CA GLN A 20 12.85 -23.12 20.97
C GLN A 20 13.44 -22.44 19.74
N VAL A 21 13.37 -23.08 18.57
CA VAL A 21 13.83 -22.47 17.30
C VAL A 21 13.01 -21.22 17.00
N ARG A 22 11.69 -21.26 17.21
CA ARG A 22 10.80 -20.09 17.09
C ARG A 22 11.24 -18.95 18.00
N SER A 23 11.49 -19.23 19.29
CA SER A 23 11.92 -18.20 20.24
C SER A 23 13.29 -17.62 19.93
N ASN A 24 14.25 -18.44 19.50
CA ASN A 24 15.60 -17.99 19.15
C ASN A 24 15.58 -17.12 17.88
N LEU A 25 14.78 -17.51 16.89
CA LEU A 25 14.64 -16.77 15.64
C LEU A 25 13.89 -15.44 15.84
N ALA A 26 12.88 -15.41 16.71
CA ALA A 26 12.21 -14.17 17.15
C ALA A 26 13.19 -13.17 17.75
N ARG A 27 14.09 -13.66 18.62
CA ARG A 27 15.05 -12.82 19.33
C ARG A 27 16.16 -12.31 18.40
N LEU A 28 16.62 -13.14 17.46
CA LEU A 28 17.68 -12.80 16.52
C LEU A 28 17.21 -11.81 15.44
N PHE A 29 15.96 -11.94 14.96
CA PHE A 29 15.43 -11.09 13.89
C PHE A 29 14.49 -9.98 14.37
N GLN A 30 14.13 -9.94 15.66
CA GLN A 30 13.06 -9.07 16.16
C GLN A 30 11.78 -9.21 15.32
N ALA A 31 11.54 -10.41 14.80
CA ALA A 31 10.39 -10.70 13.97
C ALA A 31 9.22 -11.12 14.86
N ASP A 32 8.01 -10.64 14.53
CA ASP A 32 6.79 -10.98 15.25
C ASP A 32 6.50 -12.49 15.21
N ALA A 33 5.92 -13.03 16.30
CA ALA A 33 5.55 -14.44 16.42
C ALA A 33 4.71 -14.95 15.23
N GLN A 34 3.85 -14.09 14.67
CA GLN A 34 3.06 -14.39 13.48
C GLN A 34 3.91 -14.61 12.23
N ARG A 35 5.00 -13.84 12.07
CA ARG A 35 5.92 -13.95 10.93
C ARG A 35 6.73 -15.24 10.99
N ILE A 36 6.99 -15.71 12.20
CA ILE A 36 7.68 -16.97 12.49
C ILE A 36 6.74 -18.16 12.26
N GLU A 37 5.49 -18.10 12.71
CA GLU A 37 4.50 -19.15 12.40
C GLU A 37 4.24 -19.27 10.89
N LEU A 38 4.17 -18.14 10.18
CA LEU A 38 4.04 -18.11 8.71
C LEU A 38 5.28 -18.68 8.01
N LEU A 39 6.45 -18.59 8.65
CA LEU A 39 7.69 -19.19 8.19
C LEU A 39 7.71 -20.70 8.37
N PHE A 40 7.22 -21.17 9.52
CA PHE A 40 7.01 -22.60 9.79
C PHE A 40 5.82 -23.17 9.01
N SER A 41 5.03 -22.35 8.31
CA SER A 41 3.95 -22.81 7.43
C SER A 41 4.46 -23.33 6.07
N GLY A 42 5.78 -23.48 5.89
CA GLY A 42 6.41 -24.02 4.68
C GLY A 42 6.53 -23.02 3.52
N ARG A 43 6.30 -21.72 3.77
CA ARG A 43 6.45 -20.67 2.76
C ARG A 43 7.79 -19.96 2.97
N ARG A 44 8.60 -19.88 1.91
CA ARG A 44 9.85 -19.11 1.88
C ARG A 44 9.61 -17.67 2.33
N LEU A 45 10.35 -17.18 3.32
CA LEU A 45 10.31 -15.77 3.71
C LEU A 45 11.72 -15.19 3.74
N VAL A 46 11.85 -14.00 3.19
CA VAL A 46 13.07 -13.19 3.29
C VAL A 46 13.09 -12.56 4.68
N LEU A 47 14.08 -12.95 5.48
CA LEU A 47 14.28 -12.42 6.83
C LEU A 47 14.94 -11.05 6.78
N LYS A 48 15.93 -10.91 5.91
CA LYS A 48 16.67 -9.67 5.68
C LYS A 48 17.35 -9.71 4.32
N SER A 49 17.10 -8.67 3.54
CA SER A 49 17.76 -8.40 2.27
C SER A 49 18.82 -7.31 2.45
N ASN A 50 19.69 -7.14 1.46
CA ASN A 50 20.76 -6.12 1.43
C ASN A 50 21.91 -6.36 2.42
N LEU A 51 22.36 -7.61 2.56
CA LEU A 51 23.53 -7.97 3.37
C LEU A 51 24.77 -8.17 2.49
N ASP A 52 25.94 -7.72 2.95
CA ASP A 52 27.21 -8.06 2.31
C ASP A 52 27.55 -9.55 2.53
N GLY A 53 28.33 -10.17 1.65
CA GLY A 53 28.65 -11.61 1.74
C GLY A 53 29.24 -12.04 3.09
N ALA A 54 30.10 -11.20 3.67
CA ALA A 54 30.65 -11.43 5.01
C ALA A 54 29.60 -11.30 6.14
N ALA A 55 28.56 -10.49 5.95
CA ALA A 55 27.44 -10.38 6.87
C ALA A 55 26.50 -11.58 6.71
N ALA A 56 26.16 -11.96 5.47
CA ALA A 56 25.27 -13.08 5.18
C ALA A 56 25.77 -14.42 5.76
N GLU A 57 27.06 -14.71 5.66
CA GLU A 57 27.67 -15.90 6.28
C GLU A 57 27.59 -15.87 7.82
N LYS A 58 27.81 -14.70 8.44
CA LYS A 58 27.67 -14.54 9.89
C LYS A 58 26.24 -14.77 10.36
N TYR A 59 25.25 -14.32 9.59
CA TYR A 59 23.85 -14.57 9.90
C TYR A 59 23.51 -16.05 9.68
N ARG A 60 23.94 -16.68 8.58
CA ARG A 60 23.78 -18.13 8.35
C ARG A 60 24.32 -18.92 9.54
N ALA A 61 25.55 -18.66 9.96
CA ALA A 61 26.18 -19.38 11.06
C ALA A 61 25.51 -19.13 12.42
N THR A 62 24.85 -17.99 12.62
CA THR A 62 24.10 -17.69 13.85
C THR A 62 22.75 -18.41 13.87
N ILE A 63 22.08 -18.49 12.71
CA ILE A 63 20.76 -19.12 12.56
C ILE A 63 20.86 -20.65 12.52
N GLU A 64 21.91 -21.18 11.88
CA GLU A 64 22.24 -22.61 11.90
C GLU A 64 22.55 -23.07 13.32
N ARG A 65 23.27 -22.25 14.11
CA ARG A 65 23.45 -22.48 15.57
C ARG A 65 22.16 -22.38 16.37
N ALA A 66 21.18 -21.61 15.90
CA ALA A 66 19.86 -21.52 16.51
C ALA A 66 18.93 -22.70 16.14
N GLY A 67 19.40 -23.64 15.30
CA GLY A 67 18.65 -24.84 14.91
C GLY A 67 17.74 -24.66 13.70
N ALA A 68 17.98 -23.63 12.87
CA ALA A 68 17.19 -23.32 11.67
C ALA A 68 18.07 -23.39 10.42
N LEU A 69 17.57 -24.05 9.36
CA LEU A 69 18.24 -24.11 8.07
C LEU A 69 17.87 -22.87 7.25
N VAL A 70 18.85 -22.03 6.93
CA VAL A 70 18.68 -20.85 6.07
C VAL A 70 19.49 -21.00 4.80
N THR A 71 18.90 -20.60 3.69
CA THR A 71 19.57 -20.52 2.40
C THR A 71 19.96 -19.07 2.17
N VAL A 72 21.26 -18.84 1.99
CA VAL A 72 21.78 -17.57 1.52
C VAL A 72 21.62 -17.57 0.00
N VAL A 73 20.81 -16.65 -0.51
CA VAL A 73 20.62 -16.47 -1.94
C VAL A 73 21.40 -15.22 -2.32
N GLU A 74 22.33 -15.37 -3.28
CA GLU A 74 22.93 -14.23 -3.96
C GLU A 74 21.81 -13.51 -4.69
N MET A 75 21.59 -12.21 -4.42
CA MET A 75 20.86 -11.42 -5.40
C MET A 75 21.82 -11.26 -6.58
N PRO A 76 21.54 -11.84 -7.76
CA PRO A 76 22.11 -11.27 -8.95
C PRO A 76 21.59 -9.83 -8.97
N VAL A 77 22.48 -8.88 -8.72
CA VAL A 77 22.36 -7.61 -9.42
C VAL A 77 22.64 -7.99 -10.87
N GLU A 78 21.63 -8.57 -11.53
CA GLU A 78 21.45 -8.23 -12.93
C GLU A 78 21.31 -6.71 -12.88
N GLU A 79 22.42 -6.03 -13.17
CA GLU A 79 22.32 -4.88 -14.03
C GLU A 79 21.29 -5.29 -15.06
N ILE A 80 20.09 -4.72 -14.94
CA ILE A 80 19.16 -4.70 -16.02
C ILE A 80 19.91 -3.86 -17.05
N GLU A 81 20.80 -4.51 -17.81
CA GLU A 81 21.12 -4.07 -19.15
C GLU A 81 19.76 -4.01 -19.79
N MET A 82 19.23 -2.80 -19.78
CA MET A 82 18.20 -2.28 -20.65
C MET A 82 18.73 -2.46 -22.08
N THR A 83 18.93 -3.70 -22.50
CA THR A 83 18.62 -4.06 -23.87
C THR A 83 17.14 -3.74 -23.95
N ALA A 84 16.88 -2.57 -24.52
CA ALA A 84 15.58 -2.18 -24.99
C ALA A 84 15.06 -3.35 -25.84
N LEU A 85 14.35 -4.26 -25.18
CA LEU A 85 13.29 -5.01 -25.81
C LEU A 85 12.41 -3.92 -26.36
N ALA A 86 12.56 -3.68 -27.66
CA ALA A 86 11.66 -2.85 -28.43
C ALA A 86 10.26 -3.27 -27.99
N SER A 87 9.63 -2.40 -27.21
CA SER A 87 8.25 -2.54 -26.77
C SER A 87 7.43 -2.58 -28.05
N VAL A 88 7.05 -3.79 -28.44
CA VAL A 88 6.09 -3.96 -29.54
C VAL A 88 4.79 -3.39 -28.98
N PRO A 89 4.25 -2.29 -29.54
CA PRO A 89 2.94 -1.82 -29.14
C PRO A 89 1.93 -2.85 -29.65
N GLY A 90 1.17 -3.46 -28.75
CA GLY A 90 0.36 -4.63 -29.07
C GLY A 90 0.50 -5.70 -28.00
N GLY A 91 -0.45 -5.71 -27.07
CA GLY A 91 -0.56 -6.62 -25.94
C GLY A 91 -0.03 -8.03 -26.22
N ALA A 92 1.11 -8.35 -25.61
CA ALA A 92 1.64 -9.70 -25.65
C ALA A 92 0.70 -10.63 -24.86
N PRO A 93 0.37 -11.83 -25.39
CA PRO A 93 -0.47 -12.77 -24.68
C PRO A 93 0.21 -13.20 -23.38
N VAL A 94 -0.40 -12.87 -22.24
CA VAL A 94 0.10 -13.26 -20.92
C VAL A 94 -0.27 -14.72 -20.66
N ALA A 95 0.74 -15.60 -20.63
CA ALA A 95 0.53 -16.98 -20.23
C ALA A 95 0.16 -17.06 -18.74
N PRO A 96 -0.93 -17.76 -18.37
CA PRO A 96 -1.35 -17.87 -16.97
C PRO A 96 -0.31 -18.64 -16.17
N ARG A 97 0.07 -18.10 -15.01
CA ARG A 97 1.14 -18.67 -14.15
C ARG A 97 0.60 -19.72 -13.17
N ASP A 98 -0.69 -19.67 -12.86
CA ASP A 98 -1.37 -20.52 -11.89
C ASP A 98 -2.87 -20.70 -12.21
N ALA A 99 -3.53 -21.57 -11.44
CA ALA A 99 -4.94 -21.89 -11.60
C ALA A 99 -5.85 -20.66 -11.38
N TYR A 100 -5.41 -19.72 -10.54
CA TYR A 100 -6.15 -18.48 -10.31
C TYR A 100 -6.08 -17.55 -11.53
N MET A 101 -4.90 -17.33 -12.12
CA MET A 101 -4.78 -16.55 -13.36
C MET A 101 -5.47 -17.24 -14.55
N ALA A 102 -5.46 -18.57 -14.61
CA ALA A 102 -6.15 -19.32 -15.66
C ALA A 102 -7.65 -19.02 -15.73
N ALA A 103 -8.28 -18.68 -14.60
CA ALA A 103 -9.70 -18.28 -14.55
C ALA A 103 -10.00 -17.00 -15.35
N PHE A 104 -8.99 -16.17 -15.62
CA PHE A 104 -9.12 -14.91 -16.37
C PHE A 104 -8.48 -14.98 -17.76
N SER A 105 -8.14 -16.17 -18.26
CA SER A 105 -7.50 -16.37 -19.58
C SER A 105 -8.34 -15.90 -20.77
N GLY A 106 -9.67 -15.77 -20.60
CA GLY A 106 -10.57 -15.22 -21.61
C GLY A 106 -10.83 -13.71 -21.47
N VAL A 107 -10.19 -13.03 -20.53
CA VAL A 107 -10.31 -11.57 -20.37
C VAL A 107 -9.33 -10.90 -21.31
N ASP A 108 -9.87 -10.24 -22.33
CA ASP A 108 -9.11 -9.37 -23.21
C ASP A 108 -8.82 -8.06 -22.50
N ALA A 109 -7.54 -7.70 -22.38
CA ALA A 109 -7.11 -6.44 -21.79
C ALA A 109 -6.78 -5.48 -22.95
N PRO A 110 -7.56 -4.39 -23.13
CA PRO A 110 -7.21 -3.36 -24.08
C PRO A 110 -5.79 -2.84 -23.80
N ASP A 111 -5.02 -2.58 -24.85
CA ASP A 111 -3.72 -1.93 -24.73
C ASP A 111 -3.92 -0.47 -24.32
N PHE A 112 -4.00 -0.23 -23.02
CA PHE A 112 -4.00 1.11 -22.46
C PHE A 112 -2.57 1.67 -22.59
N GLY A 113 -2.36 2.46 -23.65
CA GLY A 113 -1.09 3.12 -23.88
C GLY A 113 -0.61 3.90 -22.66
N ILE A 114 0.69 3.84 -22.39
CA ILE A 114 1.31 4.60 -21.30
C ILE A 114 1.55 6.03 -21.80
N ALA A 115 0.93 7.00 -21.13
CA ALA A 115 1.15 8.42 -21.42
C ALA A 115 2.54 8.87 -20.94
N GLU A 116 3.12 9.87 -21.61
CA GLU A 116 4.42 10.44 -21.22
C GLU A 116 4.36 11.13 -19.84
N VAL A 117 5.50 11.24 -19.16
CA VAL A 117 5.58 11.90 -17.85
C VAL A 117 5.16 13.36 -17.96
N GLY A 118 4.17 13.77 -17.16
CA GLY A 118 3.63 15.12 -17.17
C GLY A 118 2.48 15.34 -18.15
N SER A 119 2.04 14.29 -18.86
CA SER A 119 0.82 14.35 -19.68
C SER A 119 -0.41 14.60 -18.80
N ASP A 120 -1.27 15.52 -19.24
CA ASP A 120 -2.57 15.75 -18.61
C ASP A 120 -3.47 14.54 -18.88
N MET A 121 -3.90 13.87 -17.82
CA MET A 121 -4.81 12.72 -17.88
C MET A 121 -6.28 13.13 -17.70
N GLN A 122 -6.55 14.43 -17.56
CA GLN A 122 -7.91 14.92 -17.39
C GLN A 122 -8.63 14.96 -18.73
N ASP A 123 -9.84 14.38 -18.77
CA ASP A 123 -10.72 14.52 -19.92
C ASP A 123 -11.01 16.01 -20.20
N ALA A 124 -11.05 16.37 -21.48
CA ALA A 124 -11.43 17.70 -21.89
C ALA A 124 -12.81 18.04 -21.33
N LYS A 125 -12.87 19.10 -20.51
CA LYS A 125 -14.15 19.58 -19.96
C LYS A 125 -15.06 19.95 -21.15
N PRO A 126 -16.24 19.32 -21.31
CA PRO A 126 -17.15 19.68 -22.38
C PRO A 126 -17.54 21.15 -22.24
N GLU A 127 -17.66 21.85 -23.37
CA GLU A 127 -18.13 23.23 -23.36
C GLU A 127 -19.51 23.29 -22.70
N PRO A 128 -19.74 24.25 -21.79
CA PRO A 128 -21.02 24.36 -21.11
C PRO A 128 -22.11 24.69 -22.14
N VAL A 129 -22.96 23.71 -22.43
CA VAL A 129 -24.16 23.92 -23.25
C VAL A 129 -25.15 24.75 -22.44
N ALA A 130 -25.44 25.96 -22.90
CA ALA A 130 -26.43 26.81 -22.27
C ALA A 130 -27.82 26.15 -22.35
N LEU A 131 -28.37 25.78 -21.20
CA LEU A 131 -29.74 25.28 -21.11
C LEU A 131 -30.71 26.45 -21.34
N ALA A 132 -31.70 26.24 -22.21
CA ALA A 132 -32.79 27.20 -22.42
C ALA A 132 -33.77 27.15 -21.23
N LEU A 133 -33.37 27.73 -20.11
CA LEU A 133 -34.23 27.85 -18.92
C LEU A 133 -35.15 29.05 -19.06
N ASP A 134 -36.45 28.84 -18.92
CA ASP A 134 -37.41 29.93 -18.79
C ASP A 134 -37.40 30.46 -17.34
N LEU A 135 -36.73 31.60 -17.14
CA LEU A 135 -36.63 32.27 -15.84
C LEU A 135 -37.71 33.34 -15.64
N SER A 136 -38.69 33.44 -16.55
CA SER A 136 -39.71 34.51 -16.54
C SER A 136 -40.57 34.49 -15.26
N ALA A 137 -40.65 33.35 -14.58
CA ALA A 137 -41.38 33.20 -13.31
C ALA A 137 -40.58 33.64 -12.07
N PHE A 138 -39.26 33.80 -12.18
CA PHE A 138 -38.40 34.17 -11.06
C PHE A 138 -38.03 35.65 -11.12
N SER A 139 -38.08 36.32 -9.97
CA SER A 139 -37.67 37.70 -9.82
C SER A 139 -36.55 37.80 -8.78
N VAL A 140 -35.52 38.59 -9.09
CA VAL A 140 -34.39 38.83 -8.18
C VAL A 140 -34.64 40.14 -7.45
N ALA A 141 -34.62 40.08 -6.13
CA ALA A 141 -34.75 41.27 -5.30
C ALA A 141 -33.48 42.15 -5.44
N PRO A 142 -33.60 43.49 -5.35
CA PRO A 142 -32.46 44.39 -5.45
C PRO A 142 -31.43 44.11 -4.34
N VAL A 143 -30.17 44.45 -4.60
CA VAL A 143 -29.11 44.33 -3.59
C VAL A 143 -29.50 45.08 -2.31
N GLY A 144 -29.46 44.39 -1.17
CA GLY A 144 -29.90 44.93 0.12
C GLY A 144 -31.39 44.80 0.41
N ALA A 145 -32.18 44.12 -0.44
CA ALA A 145 -33.55 43.76 -0.10
C ALA A 145 -33.58 42.83 1.11
N ASP A 146 -34.32 43.23 2.14
CA ASP A 146 -34.57 42.42 3.33
C ASP A 146 -35.49 41.25 2.96
N MET A 147 -34.92 40.06 2.82
CA MET A 147 -35.63 38.82 2.50
C MET A 147 -36.27 38.17 3.75
N GLY A 148 -36.65 38.99 4.74
CA GLY A 148 -37.42 38.60 5.91
C GLY A 148 -36.66 37.66 6.84
N GLN A 149 -35.87 38.22 7.77
CA GLN A 149 -35.45 37.46 8.94
C GLN A 149 -36.68 37.19 9.83
N LEU A 150 -36.89 35.94 10.26
CA LEU A 150 -37.86 35.64 11.32
C LEU A 150 -37.56 36.53 12.53
N PRO A 151 -38.55 37.26 13.11
CA PRO A 151 -38.32 38.11 14.26
C PRO A 151 -37.66 37.31 15.38
N ALA A 152 -36.54 37.82 15.90
CA ALA A 152 -35.88 37.18 17.04
C ALA A 152 -36.88 37.12 18.20
N ALA A 153 -37.03 35.92 18.80
CA ALA A 153 -37.87 35.75 19.96
C ALA A 153 -37.43 36.76 21.05
N PRO A 154 -38.38 37.45 21.71
CA PRO A 154 -38.03 38.41 22.74
C PRO A 154 -37.15 37.73 23.78
N ALA A 155 -36.00 38.34 24.10
CA ALA A 155 -35.13 37.85 25.15
C ALA A 155 -35.95 37.69 26.43
N GLY A 156 -35.96 36.49 26.99
CA GLY A 156 -36.66 36.21 28.25
C GLY A 156 -36.20 37.16 29.35
N ALA A 157 -37.05 37.42 30.34
CA ALA A 157 -36.70 38.29 31.46
C ALA A 157 -35.40 37.80 32.12
N VAL A 158 -34.37 38.63 32.09
CA VAL A 158 -33.09 38.33 32.74
C VAL A 158 -33.34 38.38 34.26
N PRO A 159 -33.01 37.32 35.01
CA PRO A 159 -33.17 37.33 36.46
C PRO A 159 -32.22 38.36 37.09
N ASP A 160 -32.63 38.97 38.21
CA ASP A 160 -31.83 39.98 38.90
C ASP A 160 -30.58 39.35 39.53
N ILE A 161 -29.41 39.78 39.05
CA ILE A 161 -28.09 39.31 39.51
C ILE A 161 -27.41 40.31 40.46
N SER A 162 -28.12 41.34 40.93
CA SER A 162 -27.57 42.42 41.78
C SER A 162 -26.94 41.94 43.10
N HIS A 163 -27.17 40.68 43.50
CA HIS A 163 -26.61 40.08 44.71
C HIS A 163 -25.40 39.16 44.47
N LEU A 164 -24.93 39.01 43.23
CA LEU A 164 -23.72 38.26 42.91
C LEU A 164 -22.52 39.22 42.88
N SER A 165 -21.59 39.09 43.83
CA SER A 165 -20.27 39.71 43.77
C SER A 165 -19.17 38.65 43.84
N LEU A 166 -18.18 38.75 42.96
CA LEU A 166 -16.97 37.94 43.03
C LEU A 166 -15.98 38.65 43.96
N SER A 167 -15.58 38.01 45.06
CA SER A 167 -14.49 38.45 45.95
C SER A 167 -13.17 37.85 45.50
#